data_AF-A0A8S2S7B2-F1
#
_entry.id   AF-A0A8S2S7B2-F1
#
_cell.length_a   1.000
_cell.length_b   1.000
_cell.length_c   1.000
_cell.angle_alpha   90.00
_cell.angle_beta   90.00
_cell.angle_gamma   90.00
#
_symmetry.space_group_name_H-M   'P 1'
#
loop_
_entity.id
_entity.type
_entity.pdbx_description
1 polymer ?
#
loop_
_entity_poly.entity_id
_entity_poly.type
_entity_poly.pdbx_seq_one_letter_code
_entity_poly.pdbx_strand_id
1 'polypeptide(L)' 'FVWHKNTSVFTGDTLLIRGCGRTDFQQGSSDKLYTSIQTKLFTLPDDYRVYPAHDYTGIYRL' A
#
# COMPACT_ATOMS: atom_id res chain seq x y z
N PHE A 1 -8.39 -0.77 0.18
CA PHE A 1 -9.61 -0.99 1.00
C PHE A 1 -9.21 -1.12 2.45
N VAL A 2 -9.84 -0.39 3.36
CA VAL A 2 -9.52 -0.42 4.81
C VAL A 2 -10.59 -1.22 5.53
N TRP A 3 -10.18 -2.27 6.25
CA TRP A 3 -11.05 -3.10 7.07
C TRP A 3 -10.77 -2.86 8.56
N HIS A 4 -11.47 -1.87 9.11
CA HIS A 4 -11.24 -1.40 10.48
C HIS A 4 -11.43 -2.46 11.55
N LYS A 5 -12.41 -3.37 11.41
CA LYS A 5 -12.70 -4.43 12.39
C LYS A 5 -11.53 -5.40 12.61
N ASN A 6 -10.65 -5.55 11.61
CA ASN A 6 -9.50 -6.45 11.66
C ASN A 6 -8.16 -5.71 11.58
N THR A 7 -8.15 -4.39 11.81
CA THR A 7 -6.95 -3.53 11.65
C THR A 7 -6.14 -3.91 10.41
N SER A 8 -6.81 -3.97 9.26
CA SER A 8 -6.22 -4.47 8.00
C SER A 8 -6.45 -3.49 6.88
N VAL A 9 -5.46 -3.33 6.00
CA VAL A 9 -5.56 -2.52 4.79
C VAL A 9 -5.05 -3.31 3.58
N PHE A 10 -5.90 -3.41 2.57
CA PHE A 10 -5.57 -4.04 1.28
C PHE A 10 -5.14 -2.93 0.30
N THR A 11 -3.87 -2.91 -0.07
CA THR A 11 -3.23 -1.78 -0.77
C THR A 11 -3.08 -1.99 -2.28
N GLY A 12 -3.37 -3.19 -2.79
CA GLY A 12 -3.10 -3.52 -4.18
C GLY A 12 -1.61 -3.32 -4.48
N ASP A 13 -1.32 -2.67 -5.62
CA ASP A 13 0.04 -2.25 -5.97
C ASP A 13 0.38 -0.81 -5.55
N THR A 14 -0.44 -0.17 -4.72
CA THR A 14 -0.13 1.18 -4.23
C THR A 14 1.05 1.14 -3.27
N LEU A 15 0.97 0.28 -2.24
CA LEU A 15 2.03 0.08 -1.26
C LEU A 15 2.33 -1.41 -1.21
N LEU A 16 3.60 -1.75 -1.46
CA LEU A 16 4.15 -3.10 -1.37
C LEU A 16 5.01 -3.22 -0.12
N ILE A 17 5.45 -4.44 0.21
CA ILE A 17 6.41 -4.64 1.28
C ILE A 17 7.75 -4.03 0.86
N ARG A 18 8.14 -2.96 1.56
CA ARG A 18 9.37 -2.19 1.28
C ARG A 18 9.44 -1.67 -0.16
N GLY A 19 8.29 -1.43 -0.79
CA GLY A 19 8.22 -0.96 -2.17
C GLY A 19 6.87 -0.33 -2.52
N CYS A 20 6.71 0.01 -3.79
CA CYS A 20 5.44 0.46 -4.36
C CYS A 20 5.35 0.00 -5.81
N GLY A 21 4.14 -0.03 -6.37
CA GLY A 21 3.91 -0.39 -7.76
C GLY A 21 4.47 0.63 -8.73
N ARG A 22 4.60 0.21 -9.99
CA ARG A 22 5.06 1.06 -11.09
C ARG A 22 4.05 2.16 -11.41
N THR A 23 4.52 3.26 -12.00
CA THR A 23 3.68 4.43 -12.34
C THR A 23 3.84 4.92 -13.78
N ASP A 24 4.54 4.17 -14.61
CA ASP A 24 4.89 4.50 -16.00
C ASP A 24 3.90 3.90 -17.04
N PHE A 25 2.94 3.08 -16.60
CA PHE A 25 1.88 2.49 -17.41
C PHE A 25 0.50 2.81 -16.82
N GLN A 26 -0.56 2.45 -17.54
CA GLN A 26 -1.95 2.56 -17.07
C GLN A 26 -2.34 3.97 -16.55
N GLN A 27 -1.78 5.01 -17.17
CA GLN A 27 -1.97 6.42 -16.78
C GLN A 27 -1.52 6.71 -15.33
N GLY A 28 -0.51 5.96 -14.87
CA GLY A 28 0.12 6.16 -13.56
C GLY A 28 0.80 7.52 -13.41
N SER A 29 1.02 7.92 -12.16
CA SER A 29 1.74 9.14 -11.80
C SER A 29 2.40 8.95 -10.44
N SER A 30 3.72 9.13 -10.38
CA SER A 30 4.49 9.01 -9.14
C SER A 30 4.02 10.02 -8.09
N ASP A 31 3.67 11.25 -8.49
CA ASP A 31 3.16 12.29 -7.59
C ASP A 31 1.82 11.89 -6.97
N LYS A 32 0.90 11.35 -7.78
CA LYS A 32 -0.39 10.86 -7.28
C LYS A 32 -0.22 9.64 -6.37
N LEU A 33 0.71 8.75 -6.68
CA LEU A 33 1.02 7.59 -5.86
C LEU A 33 1.58 8.02 -4.50
N TYR A 34 2.59 8.88 -4.50
CA TYR A 34 3.20 9.42 -3.30
C TYR A 34 2.17 10.13 -2.41
N THR A 35 1.39 11.03 -3.00
CA THR A 35 0.32 11.75 -2.28
C THR A 35 -0.70 10.78 -1.68
N SER A 36 -1.09 9.74 -2.43
CA SER A 36 -2.04 8.74 -1.94
C SER A 36 -1.49 7.94 -0.75
N ILE A 37 -0.23 7.53 -0.79
CA ILE A 37 0.41 6.81 0.32
C ILE A 37 0.46 7.72 1.56
N GLN A 38 1.01 8.94 1.42
CA GLN A 38 1.21 9.86 2.53
C GLN A 38 -0.09 10.31 3.19
N THR A 39 -1.14 10.59 2.41
CA THR A 39 -2.37 11.19 2.93
C THR A 39 -3.45 10.17 3.31
N LYS A 40 -3.38 8.94 2.77
CA LYS A 40 -4.42 7.92 3.00
C LYS A 40 -3.92 6.69 3.75
N LEU A 41 -2.69 6.23 3.49
CA LEU A 41 -2.17 5.00 4.09
C LEU A 41 -1.37 5.29 5.36
N PHE A 42 -0.48 6.27 5.32
CA PHE A 42 0.35 6.65 6.48
C PHE A 42 -0.37 7.51 7.52
N THR A 43 -1.65 7.80 7.30
CA THR A 43 -2.56 8.40 8.29
C THR A 43 -3.31 7.35 9.10
N LEU A 44 -3.23 6.07 8.72
CA LEU A 44 -3.77 4.96 9.51
C LEU A 44 -2.90 4.73 10.75
N PRO A 45 -3.47 4.27 11.87
CA PRO A 45 -2.68 3.85 13.03
C PRO A 45 -1.67 2.75 12.70
N ASP A 46 -0.55 2.73 13.41
CA ASP A 46 0.59 1.82 13.16
C ASP A 46 0.25 0.33 13.36
N ASP A 47 -0.86 0.01 14.01
CA ASP A 47 -1.30 -1.37 14.25
C ASP A 47 -2.03 -2.01 13.05
N TYR A 48 -2.22 -1.26 11.96
CA TYR A 48 -2.81 -1.77 10.73
C TYR A 48 -1.85 -2.67 9.96
N ARG A 49 -2.30 -3.90 9.69
CA ARG A 49 -1.60 -4.84 8.80
C ARG A 49 -1.83 -4.49 7.34
N VAL A 50 -0.74 -4.39 6.58
CA VAL A 50 -0.76 -4.12 5.14
C VAL A 50 -0.78 -5.43 4.34
N TYR A 51 -1.74 -5.54 3.42
CA TYR A 51 -1.90 -6.67 2.51
C TYR A 51 -1.77 -6.18 1.05
N PRO A 52 -0.57 -6.30 0.45
CA PRO A 52 -0.34 -5.93 -0.94
C PRO A 52 -0.92 -6.95 -1.93
N ALA A 53 -1.04 -6.58 -3.21
CA ALA A 53 -1.39 -7.54 -4.27
C ALA A 53 -0.22 -8.44 -4.66
N HIS A 54 1.02 -7.95 -4.53
CA HIS A 54 2.23 -8.69 -4.87
C HIS A 54 3.28 -8.58 -3.77
N ASP A 55 4.05 -9.65 -3.61
CA ASP A 55 5.31 -9.69 -2.89
C ASP A 55 6.28 -10.57 -3.68
N TYR A 56 7.53 -10.13 -3.78
CA TYR A 56 8.58 -10.80 -4.53
C TYR A 56 9.72 -11.29 -3.62
N THR A 57 9.56 -11.14 -2.30
CA THR A 57 10.61 -11.43 -1.31
C THR A 57 10.23 -12.56 -0.35
N GLY A 58 9.01 -13.08 -0.43
CA GLY A 58 8.49 -14.10 0.49
C GLY A 58 8.24 -13.56 1.90
N ILE A 59 8.11 -12.25 2.05
CA ILE A 59 7.87 -11.59 3.33
C ILE A 59 6.35 -11.44 3.50
N TYR A 60 5.83 -11.86 4.65
CA TYR A 60 4.38 -11.84 4.90
C TYR A 60 3.93 -10.68 5.80
N ARG A 61 4.84 -9.80 6.21
CA ARG A 61 4.54 -8.81 7.25
C ARG A 61 5.39 -7.54 7.17
N LEU A 62 4.68 -6.41 7.30
CA LEU A 62 5.14 -5.17 7.90
C LEU A 62 4.27 -4.90 9.14
#